data_AF-A0A814YRB4-F1
#
_entry.id   AF-A0A814YRB4-F1
#
_cell.length_a   1.000
_cell.length_b   1.000
_cell.length_c   1.000
_cell.angle_alpha   90.00
_cell.angle_beta   90.00
_cell.angle_gamma   90.00
#
_symmetry.space_group_name_H-M   'P 1'
#
loop_
_entity.id
_entity.type
_entity.pdbx_description
1 polymer ?
#
loop_
_entity_poly.entity_id
_entity_poly.type
_entity_poly.pdbx_seq_one_letter_code
_entity_poly.pdbx_strand_id
1 'polypeptide(L)'
;VDQFLHGTYISPRLLSQSNFEKQINHIVLQFQKVPGAKFARSLEVIRAVMNGNGFVSAHSLNWEWWRDLNRTFYTLPTRPITMSDGCSCGTRSDCFDSAGIYFELSHVEKFTIPGWKIGCSAVETLLHSTFECLYERNCLNLLLSHIPEGGFGFPPINMSPINSSLASRFQNSSSIQNLTDELFVEEWKVNSYYSSFYNQCAPILCSYKMKREEYLVFSVTKILAFYGGLTVVLQFIIPIIIKSIFDIHDQCRRNTITPVE
;
A
#
# COMPACT_ATOMS: atom_id res chain seq x y z
N VAL A 1 2.53 10.06 8.69
CA VAL A 1 1.31 9.31 8.27
C VAL A 1 0.06 10.16 8.55
N ASP A 2 0.23 11.49 8.70
CA ASP A 2 -0.78 12.37 9.29
C ASP A 2 -1.64 13.14 8.26
N GLN A 3 -1.54 12.81 6.98
CA GLN A 3 -2.28 13.46 5.90
C GLN A 3 -3.63 12.80 5.57
N PHE A 4 -3.98 11.71 6.25
CA PHE A 4 -5.27 11.02 6.05
C PHE A 4 -5.91 10.65 7.38
N LEU A 5 -7.06 11.24 7.67
CA LEU A 5 -7.95 10.84 8.78
C LEU A 5 -9.18 10.19 8.16
N HIS A 6 -9.38 8.90 8.41
CA HIS A 6 -10.62 8.17 8.06
C HIS A 6 -11.14 8.35 6.62
N GLY A 7 -10.28 8.32 5.61
CA GLY A 7 -10.74 8.42 4.22
C GLY A 7 -10.58 9.81 3.58
N THR A 8 -10.16 10.81 4.35
CA THR A 8 -10.05 12.20 3.86
C THR A 8 -8.60 12.63 3.72
N TYR A 9 -8.23 13.10 2.51
CA TYR A 9 -6.93 13.70 2.23
C TYR A 9 -6.86 15.12 2.79
N ILE A 10 -5.89 15.39 3.66
CA ILE A 10 -5.66 16.71 4.25
C ILE A 10 -4.30 17.21 3.75
N SER A 11 -4.31 18.31 3.00
CA SER A 11 -3.11 19.03 2.60
C SER A 11 -3.11 20.45 3.15
N PRO A 12 -2.03 20.91 3.80
CA PRO A 12 -1.92 22.29 4.27
C PRO A 12 -1.70 23.30 3.15
N ARG A 13 -1.44 22.84 1.92
CA ARG A 13 -1.14 23.69 0.75
C ARG A 13 -1.79 23.12 -0.49
N LEU A 14 -2.16 24.01 -1.40
CA LEU A 14 -2.57 23.60 -2.74
C LEU A 14 -1.39 22.92 -3.44
N LEU A 15 -1.60 21.70 -3.92
CA LEU A 15 -0.63 20.95 -4.70
C LEU A 15 -0.88 21.16 -6.19
N SER A 16 0.18 21.08 -7.00
CA SER A 16 0.02 20.93 -8.44
C SER A 16 -0.59 19.57 -8.76
N GLN A 17 -1.26 19.45 -9.91
CA GLN A 17 -1.89 18.20 -10.35
C GLN A 17 -0.94 17.00 -10.34
N SER A 18 0.27 17.16 -10.89
CA SER A 18 1.31 16.13 -10.88
C SER A 18 1.69 15.67 -9.47
N ASN A 19 1.82 16.61 -8.53
CA ASN A 19 2.15 16.27 -7.15
C ASN A 19 0.98 15.61 -6.42
N PHE A 20 -0.25 16.05 -6.70
CA PHE A 20 -1.47 15.43 -6.18
C PHE A 20 -1.58 13.98 -6.66
N GLU A 21 -1.49 13.72 -7.96
CA GLU A 21 -1.59 12.37 -8.54
C GLU A 21 -0.51 11.44 -7.97
N LYS A 22 0.74 11.91 -7.87
CA LYS A 22 1.83 11.14 -7.24
C LYS A 22 1.53 10.79 -5.79
N GLN A 23 1.06 11.75 -4.99
CA GLN A 23 0.75 11.50 -3.59
C GLN A 23 -0.44 10.55 -3.42
N ILE A 24 -1.52 10.76 -4.18
CA ILE A 24 -2.69 9.88 -4.15
C ILE A 24 -2.31 8.45 -4.55
N ASN A 25 -1.56 8.27 -5.64
CA ASN A 25 -1.11 6.94 -6.06
C ASN A 25 -0.26 6.27 -4.99
N HIS A 26 0.67 7.01 -4.37
CA HIS A 26 1.48 6.47 -3.27
C HIS A 26 0.62 6.04 -2.07
N ILE A 27 -0.36 6.87 -1.69
CA ILE A 27 -1.28 6.59 -0.58
C ILE A 27 -2.14 5.36 -0.90
N VAL A 28 -2.68 5.27 -2.10
CA VAL A 28 -3.48 4.12 -2.56
C VAL A 28 -2.67 2.84 -2.48
N LEU A 29 -1.43 2.84 -2.97
CA LEU A 29 -0.54 1.68 -2.88
C LEU A 29 -0.25 1.27 -1.43
N GLN A 30 -0.11 2.24 -0.51
CA GLN A 30 0.03 1.94 0.92
C GLN A 30 -1.27 1.36 1.50
N PHE A 31 -2.41 1.95 1.16
CA PHE A 31 -3.72 1.49 1.63
C PHE A 31 -4.06 0.09 1.15
N GLN A 32 -3.61 -0.31 -0.05
CA GLN A 32 -3.80 -1.67 -0.55
C GLN A 32 -2.96 -2.71 0.21
N LYS A 33 -1.81 -2.32 0.78
CA LYS A 33 -0.86 -3.26 1.43
C LYS A 33 -0.99 -3.33 2.95
N VAL A 34 -1.22 -2.20 3.60
CA VAL A 34 -1.14 -2.09 5.07
C VAL A 34 -2.26 -2.85 5.81
N PRO A 35 -3.54 -2.79 5.38
CA PRO A 35 -4.63 -3.49 6.04
C PRO A 35 -4.42 -5.01 6.07
N GLY A 36 -4.02 -5.62 4.94
CA GLY A 36 -3.75 -7.06 4.86
C GLY A 36 -2.65 -7.48 5.85
N ALA A 37 -1.52 -6.76 5.86
CA ALA A 37 -0.43 -7.04 6.79
C ALA A 37 -0.84 -6.86 8.28
N LYS A 38 -1.66 -5.85 8.60
CA LYS A 38 -2.18 -5.64 9.97
C LYS A 38 -3.15 -6.74 10.39
N PHE A 39 -4.00 -7.18 9.47
CA PHE A 39 -4.93 -8.27 9.70
C PHE A 39 -4.16 -9.58 9.93
N ALA A 40 -3.24 -9.93 9.02
CA ALA A 40 -2.41 -11.12 9.13
C ALA A 40 -1.64 -11.17 10.45
N ARG A 41 -1.05 -10.05 10.87
CA ARG A 41 -0.36 -9.96 12.17
C ARG A 41 -1.30 -10.16 13.36
N SER A 42 -2.50 -9.60 13.31
CA SER A 42 -3.51 -9.81 14.36
C SER A 42 -3.94 -11.28 14.44
N LEU A 43 -4.12 -11.92 13.28
CA LEU A 43 -4.49 -13.32 13.18
C LEU A 43 -3.36 -14.24 13.66
N GLU A 44 -2.10 -13.92 13.36
CA GLU A 44 -0.93 -14.66 13.83
C GLU A 44 -0.85 -14.67 15.38
N VAL A 45 -1.14 -13.54 16.02
CA VAL A 45 -1.20 -13.47 17.49
C VAL A 45 -2.29 -14.40 18.04
N ILE A 46 -3.47 -14.43 17.42
CA ILE A 46 -4.56 -15.34 17.83
C ILE A 46 -4.11 -16.80 17.69
N ARG A 47 -3.50 -17.17 16.55
CA ARG A 47 -2.99 -18.52 16.28
C ARG A 47 -1.94 -18.94 17.33
N ALA A 48 -0.99 -18.06 17.65
CA ALA A 48 0.04 -18.32 18.64
C ALA A 48 -0.54 -18.54 20.05
N VAL A 49 -1.51 -17.73 20.47
CA VAL A 49 -2.17 -17.87 21.78
C VAL A 49 -3.00 -19.16 21.87
N MET A 50 -3.65 -19.56 20.78
CA MET A 50 -4.43 -20.79 20.73
C MET A 50 -3.58 -22.06 20.81
N ASN A 51 -2.37 -22.05 20.21
CA ASN A 51 -1.46 -23.19 20.24
C ASN A 51 -0.77 -23.36 21.61
N GLY A 52 -0.36 -22.25 22.24
CA GLY A 52 0.56 -22.29 23.39
C GLY A 52 0.01 -22.81 24.73
N ASN A 53 -1.27 -23.20 24.83
CA ASN A 53 -1.93 -23.43 26.13
C ASN A 53 -2.19 -24.90 26.51
N GLY A 54 -1.87 -25.89 25.65
CA GLY A 54 -1.94 -27.32 25.99
C GLY A 54 -3.33 -27.86 26.35
N PHE A 55 -4.39 -27.05 26.23
CA PHE A 55 -5.74 -27.41 26.59
C PHE A 55 -6.46 -28.13 25.46
N VAL A 56 -7.31 -29.09 25.81
CA VAL A 56 -8.26 -29.72 24.89
C VAL A 56 -9.24 -28.66 24.38
N SER A 57 -9.15 -28.34 23.09
CA SER A 57 -10.12 -27.43 22.45
C SER A 57 -11.53 -28.02 22.45
N ALA A 58 -12.55 -27.18 22.23
CA ALA A 58 -13.94 -27.61 22.22
C ALA A 58 -14.23 -28.78 21.26
N HIS A 59 -13.48 -28.84 20.15
CA HIS A 59 -13.58 -29.91 19.15
C HIS A 59 -12.44 -30.94 19.25
N SER A 60 -11.61 -30.88 20.28
CA SER A 60 -10.45 -31.77 20.50
C SER A 60 -9.49 -31.87 19.29
N LEU A 61 -9.32 -30.76 18.55
CA LEU A 61 -8.51 -30.71 17.32
C LEU A 61 -6.99 -30.62 17.60
N ASN A 62 -6.60 -30.03 18.72
CA ASN A 62 -5.21 -29.81 19.14
C ASN A 62 -4.73 -30.87 20.14
N TRP A 63 -5.56 -31.16 21.14
CA TRP A 63 -5.28 -32.06 22.24
C TRP A 63 -6.51 -32.91 22.49
N GLU A 64 -6.29 -34.13 22.95
CA GLU A 64 -7.35 -35.06 23.34
C GLU A 64 -7.10 -35.62 24.73
N TRP A 65 -8.19 -36.06 25.36
CA TRP A 65 -8.13 -36.80 26.62
C TRP A 65 -7.56 -38.19 26.36
N TRP A 66 -6.51 -38.54 27.09
CA TRP A 66 -5.91 -39.86 27.00
C TRP A 66 -6.38 -40.71 28.19
N ARG A 67 -6.71 -41.98 27.93
CA ARG A 67 -7.07 -42.93 29.00
C ARG A 67 -5.99 -44.00 29.11
N ASP A 68 -5.12 -43.87 30.10
CA ASP A 68 -4.21 -44.94 30.54
C ASP A 68 -4.94 -45.98 31.43
N LEU A 69 -5.45 -47.06 30.82
CA LEU A 69 -6.23 -48.10 31.51
C LEU A 69 -5.50 -48.78 32.69
N ASN A 70 -4.19 -48.58 32.86
CA ASN A 70 -3.37 -49.21 33.88
C ASN A 70 -3.13 -48.35 35.14
N ARG A 71 -3.63 -47.10 35.21
CA ARG A 71 -3.45 -46.23 36.37
C ARG A 71 -4.77 -45.86 37.04
N THR A 72 -4.82 -45.95 38.37
CA THR A 72 -5.87 -45.30 39.17
C THR A 72 -5.69 -43.78 39.06
N PHE A 73 -6.53 -43.12 38.28
CA PHE A 73 -6.36 -41.71 37.92
C PHE A 73 -6.72 -40.76 39.07
N TYR A 74 -5.75 -39.97 39.53
CA TYR A 74 -5.97 -38.72 40.28
C TYR A 74 -5.85 -37.46 39.39
N THR A 75 -5.52 -37.65 38.11
CA THR A 75 -5.31 -36.60 37.11
C THR A 75 -5.96 -37.00 35.79
N LEU A 76 -6.48 -36.04 35.02
CA LEU A 76 -6.98 -36.24 33.65
C LEU A 76 -5.85 -35.95 32.65
N PRO A 77 -5.12 -36.95 32.13
CA PRO A 77 -4.01 -36.69 31.22
C PRO A 77 -4.52 -36.32 29.83
N THR A 78 -3.80 -35.42 29.18
CA THR A 78 -4.02 -35.03 27.79
C THR A 78 -2.82 -35.40 26.95
N ARG A 79 -3.02 -35.59 25.65
CA ARG A 79 -1.94 -35.74 24.67
C ARG A 79 -2.24 -34.91 23.42
N PRO A 80 -1.22 -34.43 22.71
CA PRO A 80 -1.43 -33.67 21.48
C PRO A 80 -1.90 -34.61 20.36
N ILE A 81 -2.79 -34.10 19.51
CA ILE A 81 -3.15 -34.76 18.25
C ILE A 81 -1.94 -34.75 17.33
N THR A 82 -1.76 -35.86 16.60
CA THR A 82 -0.70 -36.02 15.60
C THR A 82 -1.34 -36.38 14.27
N MET A 83 -1.01 -35.63 13.23
CA MET A 83 -1.51 -35.81 11.87
C MET A 83 -0.90 -37.06 11.21
N SER A 84 -1.44 -37.47 10.07
CA SER A 84 -1.03 -38.67 9.32
C SER A 84 0.44 -38.65 8.88
N ASP A 85 1.02 -37.47 8.70
CA ASP A 85 2.43 -37.24 8.36
C ASP A 85 3.38 -37.19 9.57
N GLY A 86 2.85 -37.35 10.79
CA GLY A 86 3.60 -37.25 12.05
C GLY A 86 3.70 -35.84 12.63
N CYS A 87 3.08 -34.84 12.01
CA CYS A 87 3.05 -33.47 12.55
C CYS A 87 2.20 -33.40 13.82
N SER A 88 2.81 -32.97 14.94
CA SER A 88 2.13 -32.90 16.24
C SER A 88 1.66 -31.49 16.58
N CYS A 89 0.38 -31.37 16.91
CA CYS A 89 -0.25 -30.13 17.37
C CYS A 89 0.30 -29.58 18.69
N GLY A 90 1.07 -30.37 19.45
CA GLY A 90 1.78 -29.89 20.63
C GLY A 90 3.08 -29.15 20.31
N THR A 91 3.58 -29.27 19.07
CA THR A 91 4.85 -28.68 18.63
C THR A 91 4.67 -27.64 17.54
N ARG A 92 3.66 -27.80 16.69
CA ARG A 92 3.41 -26.99 15.49
C ARG A 92 1.91 -26.75 15.34
N SER A 93 1.51 -25.50 15.08
CA SER A 93 0.09 -25.16 14.84
C SER A 93 -0.33 -25.38 13.39
N ASP A 94 0.63 -25.37 12.47
CA ASP A 94 0.40 -25.44 11.02
C ASP A 94 0.25 -26.88 10.50
N CYS A 95 0.02 -27.85 11.40
CA CYS A 95 -0.27 -29.23 11.01
C CYS A 95 -1.70 -29.34 10.49
N PHE A 96 -1.89 -30.10 9.41
CA PHE A 96 -3.20 -30.41 8.86
C PHE A 96 -3.22 -31.76 8.14
N ASP A 97 -4.40 -32.36 8.08
CA ASP A 97 -4.72 -33.53 7.26
C ASP A 97 -5.87 -33.21 6.29
N SER A 98 -6.10 -34.09 5.31
CA SER A 98 -7.31 -34.01 4.49
C SER A 98 -8.54 -34.27 5.33
N ALA A 99 -9.57 -33.46 5.17
CA ALA A 99 -10.84 -33.64 5.86
C ALA A 99 -11.80 -34.48 5.00
N GLY A 100 -12.58 -35.32 5.68
CA GLY A 100 -13.56 -36.18 5.05
C GLY A 100 -14.75 -36.47 5.96
N ILE A 101 -15.73 -37.14 5.40
CA ILE A 101 -16.87 -37.71 6.10
C ILE A 101 -16.50 -39.15 6.45
N TYR A 102 -16.68 -39.52 7.71
CA TYR A 102 -16.39 -40.86 8.22
C TYR A 102 -17.70 -41.64 8.44
N PHE A 103 -17.61 -42.97 8.43
CA PHE A 103 -18.75 -43.79 8.85
C PHE A 103 -19.08 -43.53 10.32
N GLU A 104 -20.37 -43.56 10.68
CA GLU A 104 -20.78 -43.37 12.08
C GLU A 104 -20.05 -44.34 13.00
N LEU A 105 -19.49 -43.82 14.09
CA LEU A 105 -18.76 -44.59 15.13
C LEU A 105 -17.53 -45.36 14.60
N SER A 106 -16.97 -44.92 13.46
CA SER A 106 -15.85 -45.56 12.79
C SER A 106 -14.76 -44.55 12.42
N HIS A 107 -13.51 -45.01 12.38
CA HIS A 107 -12.37 -44.24 11.86
C HIS A 107 -12.15 -44.46 10.36
N VAL A 108 -13.05 -45.17 9.69
CA VAL A 108 -12.99 -45.40 8.24
C VAL A 108 -13.61 -44.21 7.52
N GLU A 109 -12.79 -43.56 6.70
CA GLU A 109 -13.21 -42.47 5.84
C GLU A 109 -14.14 -43.00 4.73
N LYS A 110 -15.30 -42.37 4.59
CA LYS A 110 -16.30 -42.67 3.56
C LYS A 110 -16.06 -41.83 2.31
N PHE A 111 -15.71 -40.56 2.50
CA PHE A 111 -15.47 -39.63 1.40
C PHE A 111 -14.58 -38.47 1.85
N THR A 112 -13.48 -38.25 1.14
CA THR A 112 -12.64 -37.05 1.30
C THR A 112 -13.30 -35.88 0.61
N ILE A 113 -13.41 -34.74 1.29
CA ILE A 113 -13.97 -33.52 0.71
C ILE A 113 -12.85 -32.74 0.02
N PRO A 114 -12.90 -32.56 -1.32
CA PRO A 114 -11.90 -31.80 -2.06
C PRO A 114 -11.67 -30.41 -1.47
N GLY A 115 -10.41 -30.09 -1.23
CA GLY A 115 -10.00 -28.79 -0.70
C GLY A 115 -10.19 -28.60 0.80
N TRP A 116 -10.95 -29.45 1.51
CA TRP A 116 -11.12 -29.29 2.95
C TRP A 116 -9.99 -29.96 3.73
N LYS A 117 -9.52 -29.25 4.76
CA LYS A 117 -8.44 -29.66 5.64
C LYS A 117 -8.90 -29.63 7.09
N ILE A 118 -8.38 -30.54 7.90
CA ILE A 118 -8.54 -30.54 9.35
C ILE A 118 -7.19 -30.22 9.97
N GLY A 119 -7.11 -29.13 10.73
CA GLY A 119 -5.88 -28.68 11.38
C GLY A 119 -5.98 -28.69 12.90
N CYS A 120 -4.91 -28.27 13.56
CA CYS A 120 -4.83 -28.22 15.02
C CYS A 120 -5.84 -27.28 15.69
N SER A 121 -6.49 -26.39 14.94
CA SER A 121 -7.56 -25.55 15.46
C SER A 121 -8.60 -25.26 14.38
N ALA A 122 -9.76 -24.75 14.78
CA ALA A 122 -10.79 -24.31 13.82
C ALA A 122 -10.26 -23.24 12.84
N VAL A 123 -9.32 -22.39 13.29
CA VAL A 123 -8.68 -21.38 12.44
C VAL A 123 -7.77 -22.04 11.41
N GLU A 124 -6.95 -23.01 11.83
CA GLU A 124 -6.03 -23.73 10.92
C GLU A 124 -6.80 -24.59 9.92
N THR A 125 -7.83 -25.31 10.40
CA THR A 125 -8.81 -26.03 9.58
C THR A 125 -9.35 -25.14 8.46
N LEU A 126 -9.79 -23.93 8.79
CA LEU A 126 -10.34 -23.00 7.81
C LEU A 126 -9.26 -22.47 6.85
N LEU A 127 -8.15 -21.95 7.38
CA LEU A 127 -7.11 -21.28 6.59
C LEU A 127 -6.44 -22.21 5.57
N HIS A 128 -6.21 -23.47 5.95
CA HIS A 128 -5.63 -24.49 5.06
C HIS A 128 -6.65 -25.07 4.06
N SER A 129 -7.95 -24.87 4.29
CA SER A 129 -8.99 -25.32 3.36
C SER A 129 -9.12 -24.40 2.14
N THR A 130 -9.81 -24.87 1.11
CA THR A 130 -10.18 -24.12 -0.10
C THR A 130 -11.70 -24.13 -0.29
N PHE A 131 -12.21 -23.32 -1.23
CA PHE A 131 -13.63 -23.32 -1.60
C PHE A 131 -13.98 -24.29 -2.74
N GLU A 132 -13.04 -25.14 -3.17
CA GLU A 132 -13.17 -26.00 -4.36
C GLU A 132 -14.49 -26.78 -4.40
N CYS A 133 -14.85 -27.46 -3.30
CA CYS A 133 -16.10 -28.22 -3.19
C CYS A 133 -17.36 -27.37 -3.40
N LEU A 134 -17.33 -26.07 -3.07
CA LEU A 134 -18.49 -25.18 -3.21
C LEU A 134 -18.79 -24.79 -4.67
N TYR A 135 -17.83 -24.98 -5.58
CA TYR A 135 -18.03 -24.78 -7.02
C TYR A 135 -18.56 -26.03 -7.73
N GLU A 136 -18.46 -27.21 -7.09
CA GLU A 136 -18.83 -28.48 -7.69
C GLU A 136 -20.17 -29.00 -7.16
N ARG A 137 -21.13 -29.22 -8.06
CA ARG A 137 -22.47 -29.71 -7.68
C ARG A 137 -22.47 -31.07 -6.99
N ASN A 138 -21.62 -31.99 -7.44
CA ASN A 138 -21.57 -33.33 -6.87
C ASN A 138 -21.04 -33.29 -5.43
N CYS A 139 -19.96 -32.54 -5.21
CA CYS A 139 -19.40 -32.35 -3.87
C CYS A 139 -20.40 -31.68 -2.92
N LEU A 140 -21.06 -30.62 -3.38
CA LEU A 140 -22.08 -29.92 -2.60
C LEU A 140 -23.27 -30.83 -2.23
N ASN A 141 -23.76 -31.64 -3.17
CA ASN A 141 -24.84 -32.59 -2.90
C ASN A 141 -24.41 -33.65 -1.87
N LEU A 142 -23.16 -34.10 -1.92
CA LEU A 142 -22.62 -35.04 -0.92
C LEU A 142 -22.59 -34.41 0.47
N LEU A 143 -22.16 -33.14 0.58
CA LEU A 143 -22.19 -32.41 1.85
C LEU A 143 -23.62 -32.30 2.40
N LEU A 144 -24.57 -31.86 1.56
CA LEU A 144 -25.97 -31.68 1.95
C LEU A 144 -26.60 -33.01 2.40
N SER A 145 -26.24 -34.15 1.79
CA SER A 145 -26.77 -35.46 2.18
C SER A 145 -26.36 -35.93 3.58
N HIS A 146 -25.29 -35.35 4.16
CA HIS A 146 -24.81 -35.67 5.51
C HIS A 146 -25.14 -34.60 6.54
N ILE A 147 -25.80 -33.50 6.14
CA ILE A 147 -26.41 -32.56 7.06
C ILE A 147 -27.80 -33.11 7.39
N PRO A 148 -28.11 -33.45 8.66
CA PRO A 148 -29.39 -34.05 9.00
C PRO A 148 -30.52 -33.05 8.71
N GLU A 149 -31.24 -33.26 7.61
CA GLU A 149 -32.46 -32.51 7.31
C GLU A 149 -33.44 -32.68 8.50
N GLY A 150 -33.79 -31.57 9.15
CA GLY A 150 -34.75 -31.56 10.25
C GLY A 150 -34.26 -32.12 11.59
N GLY A 151 -32.99 -32.56 11.73
CA GLY A 151 -32.47 -33.20 12.95
C GLY A 151 -32.46 -32.33 14.22
N PHE A 152 -32.69 -31.02 14.09
CA PHE A 152 -32.79 -30.06 15.20
C PHE A 152 -33.82 -28.93 14.94
N GLY A 153 -34.79 -29.16 14.03
CA GLY A 153 -35.78 -28.14 13.66
C GLY A 153 -35.27 -27.04 12.71
N PHE A 154 -34.09 -27.21 12.11
CA PHE A 154 -33.59 -26.30 11.08
C PHE A 154 -34.32 -26.54 9.74
N PRO A 155 -34.65 -25.48 8.99
CA PRO A 155 -35.21 -25.61 7.65
C PRO A 155 -34.23 -26.32 6.71
N PRO A 156 -34.72 -27.00 5.66
CA PRO A 156 -33.86 -27.59 4.64
C PRO A 156 -32.95 -26.51 4.04
N ILE A 157 -31.64 -26.79 4.03
CA ILE A 157 -30.63 -25.89 3.48
C ILE A 157 -30.63 -26.06 1.97
N ASN A 158 -31.18 -25.10 1.24
CA ASN A 158 -31.05 -25.05 -0.20
C ASN A 158 -29.78 -24.28 -0.56
N MET A 159 -28.76 -24.98 -1.03
CA MET A 159 -27.49 -24.39 -1.47
C MET A 159 -27.25 -24.75 -2.93
N SER A 160 -26.83 -23.77 -3.71
CA SER A 160 -26.42 -23.95 -5.11
C SER A 160 -24.91 -23.74 -5.25
N PRO A 161 -24.26 -24.39 -6.23
CA PRO A 161 -22.83 -24.20 -6.48
C PRO A 161 -22.52 -22.75 -6.84
N ILE A 162 -21.35 -22.28 -6.41
CA ILE A 162 -20.85 -20.96 -6.78
C ILE A 162 -20.63 -20.92 -8.29
N ASN A 163 -20.99 -19.81 -8.92
CA ASN A 163 -20.88 -19.65 -10.37
C ASN A 163 -19.40 -19.53 -10.79
N SER A 164 -18.85 -20.60 -11.34
CA SER A 164 -17.48 -20.66 -11.87
C SER A 164 -17.25 -19.80 -13.12
N SER A 165 -18.32 -19.33 -13.77
CA SER A 165 -18.22 -18.44 -14.94
C SER A 165 -17.99 -16.97 -14.57
N LEU A 166 -18.17 -16.59 -13.29
CA LEU A 166 -17.83 -15.25 -12.83
C LEU A 166 -16.31 -15.14 -12.70
N ALA A 167 -15.74 -14.11 -13.32
CA ALA A 167 -14.33 -13.82 -13.19
C ALA A 167 -14.01 -13.46 -11.74
N SER A 168 -13.12 -14.23 -11.12
CA SER A 168 -12.47 -13.92 -9.84
C SER A 168 -10.97 -13.86 -10.06
N ARG A 169 -10.29 -13.04 -9.27
CA ARG A 169 -8.83 -13.01 -9.21
C ARG A 169 -8.27 -14.28 -8.59
N PHE A 170 -9.03 -14.94 -7.71
CA PHE A 170 -8.59 -16.13 -7.00
C PHE A 170 -9.04 -17.40 -7.75
N GLN A 171 -8.15 -18.38 -7.79
CA GLN A 171 -8.50 -19.71 -8.29
C GLN A 171 -9.33 -20.46 -7.23
N ASN A 172 -10.22 -21.35 -7.66
CA ASN A 172 -11.06 -22.15 -6.76
C ASN A 172 -10.25 -23.05 -5.80
N SER A 173 -9.03 -23.42 -6.22
CA SER A 173 -8.05 -24.20 -5.44
C SER A 173 -7.17 -23.34 -4.52
N SER A 174 -7.35 -22.02 -4.50
CA SER A 174 -6.61 -21.14 -3.59
C SER A 174 -7.03 -21.41 -2.15
N SER A 175 -6.05 -21.47 -1.24
CA SER A 175 -6.34 -21.61 0.19
C SER A 175 -7.06 -20.37 0.71
N ILE A 176 -7.92 -20.58 1.69
CA ILE A 176 -8.62 -19.49 2.38
C ILE A 176 -7.61 -18.57 3.06
N GLN A 177 -6.44 -19.05 3.46
CA GLN A 177 -5.34 -18.21 3.90
C GLN A 177 -4.92 -17.20 2.83
N ASN A 178 -4.68 -17.63 1.58
CA ASN A 178 -4.29 -16.71 0.50
C ASN A 178 -5.37 -15.67 0.22
N LEU A 179 -6.65 -16.05 0.32
CA LEU A 179 -7.76 -15.10 0.19
C LEU A 179 -7.77 -14.12 1.37
N THR A 180 -7.54 -14.62 2.58
CA THR A 180 -7.53 -13.84 3.82
C THR A 180 -6.38 -12.83 3.86
N ASP A 181 -5.18 -13.22 3.42
CA ASP A 181 -3.99 -12.35 3.35
C ASP A 181 -4.22 -11.16 2.42
N GLU A 182 -5.05 -11.36 1.39
CA GLU A 182 -5.51 -10.35 0.44
C GLU A 182 -6.89 -9.76 0.78
N LEU A 183 -7.39 -10.00 2.00
CA LEU A 183 -8.67 -9.52 2.55
C LEU A 183 -9.90 -9.84 1.70
N PHE A 184 -9.85 -10.90 0.89
CA PHE A 184 -10.89 -11.28 -0.08
C PHE A 184 -11.24 -10.16 -1.08
N VAL A 185 -10.35 -9.18 -1.27
CA VAL A 185 -10.62 -8.07 -2.18
C VAL A 185 -10.40 -8.52 -3.61
N GLU A 186 -11.46 -8.56 -4.43
CA GLU A 186 -11.36 -8.90 -5.86
C GLU A 186 -10.75 -7.76 -6.68
N GLU A 187 -11.24 -6.53 -6.49
CA GLU A 187 -10.85 -5.34 -7.26
C GLU A 187 -10.81 -4.09 -6.38
N TRP A 188 -9.80 -3.24 -6.59
CA TRP A 188 -9.70 -1.92 -5.99
C TRP A 188 -10.16 -0.83 -6.98
N LYS A 189 -11.31 -0.21 -6.72
CA LYS A 189 -11.79 0.91 -7.53
C LYS A 189 -11.36 2.24 -6.92
N VAL A 190 -10.39 2.88 -7.57
CA VAL A 190 -9.79 4.13 -7.09
C VAL A 190 -10.21 5.26 -8.00
N ASN A 191 -11.03 6.17 -7.48
CA ASN A 191 -11.46 7.36 -8.18
C ASN A 191 -10.86 8.59 -7.50
N SER A 192 -10.05 9.35 -8.22
CA SER A 192 -9.47 10.61 -7.74
C SER A 192 -9.62 11.71 -8.77
N TYR A 193 -10.20 12.84 -8.38
CA TYR A 193 -10.45 13.98 -9.27
C TYR A 193 -9.70 15.21 -8.75
N TYR A 194 -8.68 15.64 -9.49
CA TYR A 194 -7.91 16.83 -9.13
C TYR A 194 -8.76 18.10 -9.10
N SER A 195 -9.77 18.22 -9.97
CA SER A 195 -10.70 19.36 -9.98
C SER A 195 -11.43 19.52 -8.65
N SER A 196 -11.94 18.43 -8.08
CA SER A 196 -12.60 18.43 -6.78
C SER A 196 -11.65 18.82 -5.65
N PHE A 197 -10.39 18.38 -5.70
CA PHE A 197 -9.35 18.78 -4.75
C PHE A 197 -9.00 20.27 -4.88
N TYR A 198 -8.76 20.74 -6.10
CA TYR A 198 -8.42 22.13 -6.39
C TYR A 198 -9.52 23.09 -5.92
N ASN A 199 -10.79 22.80 -6.23
CA ASN A 199 -11.91 23.66 -5.86
C ASN A 199 -12.07 23.80 -4.34
N GLN A 200 -11.69 22.80 -3.56
CA GLN A 200 -11.71 22.86 -2.09
C GLN A 200 -10.50 23.57 -1.50
N CYS A 201 -9.33 23.44 -2.15
CA CYS A 201 -8.07 24.00 -1.64
C CYS A 201 -7.68 25.33 -2.30
N ALA A 202 -8.49 25.85 -3.22
CA ALA A 202 -8.19 27.07 -3.95
C ALA A 202 -8.13 28.26 -2.99
N PRO A 203 -7.08 29.11 -3.09
CA PRO A 203 -6.99 30.29 -2.24
C PRO A 203 -8.14 31.25 -2.56
N ILE A 204 -8.77 31.79 -1.51
CA ILE A 204 -9.81 32.83 -1.64
C ILE A 204 -9.22 34.11 -2.25
N LEU A 205 -7.94 34.39 -1.97
CA LEU A 205 -7.20 35.54 -2.47
C LEU A 205 -5.83 35.11 -3.02
N CYS A 206 -5.58 35.46 -4.27
CA CYS A 206 -4.27 35.35 -4.89
C CYS A 206 -3.51 36.66 -4.68
N SER A 207 -2.30 36.58 -4.09
CA SER A 207 -1.37 37.72 -4.05
C SER A 207 -0.18 37.41 -4.96
N TYR A 208 0.17 38.36 -5.82
CA TYR A 208 1.38 38.26 -6.63
C TYR A 208 2.45 39.14 -5.99
N LYS A 209 3.64 38.57 -5.74
CA LYS A 209 4.82 39.36 -5.44
C LYS A 209 5.40 39.85 -6.75
N MET A 210 5.16 41.12 -7.08
CA MET A 210 5.99 41.77 -8.09
C MET A 210 7.41 41.87 -7.55
N LYS A 211 8.35 41.20 -8.21
CA LYS A 211 9.78 41.41 -7.97
C LYS A 211 10.09 42.85 -8.38
N ARG A 212 10.12 43.74 -7.40
CA ARG A 212 10.62 45.10 -7.55
C ARG A 212 12.14 45.00 -7.50
N GLU A 213 12.80 45.06 -8.66
CA GLU A 213 14.26 45.14 -8.70
C GLU A 213 14.71 46.33 -7.85
N GLU A 214 15.77 46.18 -7.07
CA GLU A 214 16.24 47.23 -6.16
C GLU A 214 16.84 48.40 -6.94
N TYR A 215 15.97 49.30 -7.40
CA TYR A 215 16.32 50.40 -8.29
C TYR A 215 17.34 51.37 -7.70
N LEU A 216 17.45 51.45 -6.36
CA LEU A 216 18.37 52.38 -5.70
C LEU A 216 19.83 52.02 -5.95
N VAL A 217 20.21 50.76 -5.69
CA VAL A 217 21.60 50.30 -5.89
C VAL A 217 21.96 50.37 -7.38
N PHE A 218 21.03 49.95 -8.25
CA PHE A 218 21.21 50.00 -9.70
C PHE A 218 21.31 51.43 -10.26
N SER A 219 20.56 52.39 -9.72
CA SER A 219 20.62 53.79 -10.15
C SER A 219 21.91 54.47 -9.67
N VAL A 220 22.34 54.24 -8.43
CA VAL A 220 23.58 54.80 -7.89
C VAL A 220 24.80 54.27 -8.64
N THR A 221 24.85 52.96 -8.91
CA THR A 221 25.93 52.34 -9.69
C THR A 221 26.00 52.90 -11.11
N LYS A 222 24.86 53.17 -11.76
CA LYS A 222 24.84 53.83 -13.07
C LYS A 222 25.39 55.26 -13.05
N ILE A 223 25.04 56.06 -12.04
CA ILE A 223 25.54 57.44 -11.90
C ILE A 223 27.05 57.44 -11.68
N LEU A 224 27.54 56.56 -10.79
CA LEU A 224 28.98 56.42 -10.53
C LEU A 224 29.75 55.93 -11.76
N ALA A 225 29.20 54.95 -12.49
CA ALA A 225 29.80 54.46 -13.73
C ALA A 225 29.84 55.54 -14.82
N PHE A 226 28.80 56.35 -14.94
CA PHE A 226 28.75 57.46 -15.90
C PHE A 226 29.77 58.55 -15.54
N TYR A 227 29.85 58.95 -14.28
CA TYR A 227 30.83 59.95 -13.82
C TYR A 227 32.26 59.46 -14.04
N GLY A 228 32.58 58.24 -13.60
CA GLY A 228 33.90 57.65 -13.78
C GLY A 228 34.29 57.48 -15.25
N GLY A 229 33.37 56.99 -16.09
CA GLY A 229 33.61 56.85 -17.52
C GLY A 229 33.85 58.20 -18.20
N LEU A 230 33.04 59.22 -17.88
CA LEU A 230 33.16 60.55 -18.45
C LEU A 230 34.50 61.21 -18.11
N THR A 231 34.97 61.09 -16.86
CA THR A 231 36.26 61.65 -16.45
C THR A 231 37.43 61.02 -17.21
N VAL A 232 37.45 59.69 -17.34
CA VAL A 232 38.52 58.98 -18.06
C VAL A 232 38.52 59.35 -19.54
N VAL A 233 37.34 59.37 -20.18
CA VAL A 233 37.22 59.72 -21.60
C VAL A 233 37.69 61.16 -21.87
N LEU A 234 37.31 62.12 -21.02
CA LEU A 234 37.76 63.50 -21.17
C LEU A 234 39.29 63.64 -21.06
N GLN A 235 39.92 62.93 -20.13
CA GLN A 235 41.37 62.96 -19.95
C GLN A 235 42.14 62.48 -21.19
N PHE A 236 41.58 61.54 -21.96
CA PHE A 236 42.16 61.08 -23.22
C PHE A 236 41.84 62.00 -24.40
N ILE A 237 40.61 62.52 -24.47
CA ILE A 237 40.16 63.33 -25.61
C ILE A 237 40.77 64.74 -25.59
N ILE A 238 40.88 65.39 -24.43
CA ILE A 238 41.41 66.76 -24.29
C ILE A 238 42.80 66.94 -24.92
N PRO A 239 43.83 66.12 -24.61
CA PRO A 239 45.15 66.29 -25.21
C PRO A 239 45.15 66.04 -26.73
N ILE A 240 44.28 65.15 -27.23
CA ILE A 240 44.12 64.91 -28.67
C ILE A 240 43.54 66.17 -29.34
N ILE A 241 42.47 66.74 -28.79
CA ILE A 241 41.85 67.97 -29.31
C ILE A 241 42.86 69.12 -29.29
N ILE A 242 43.57 69.33 -28.18
CA ILE A 242 44.57 70.40 -28.06
C ILE A 242 45.66 70.23 -29.12
N LYS A 243 46.19 69.01 -29.30
CA LYS A 243 47.21 68.73 -30.32
C LYS A 243 46.69 69.02 -31.73
N SER A 244 45.47 68.58 -32.06
CA SER A 244 44.85 68.88 -33.35
C SER A 244 44.66 70.38 -33.58
N ILE A 245 44.27 71.15 -32.57
CA ILE A 245 44.15 72.61 -32.68
C ILE A 245 45.51 73.26 -32.94
N PHE A 246 46.56 72.84 -32.22
CA PHE A 246 47.91 73.35 -32.45
C PHE A 246 48.45 72.98 -33.83
N ASP A 247 48.24 71.74 -34.30
CA ASP A 247 48.66 71.28 -35.62
C ASP A 247 47.95 72.09 -36.74
N ILE A 248 46.64 72.34 -36.60
CA ILE A 248 45.87 73.17 -37.54
C ILE A 248 46.36 74.62 -37.54
N HIS A 249 46.61 75.21 -36.36
CA HIS A 249 47.11 76.58 -36.25
C HIS A 249 48.50 76.75 -36.89
N ASP A 250 49.41 75.79 -36.67
CA ASP A 250 50.74 75.80 -37.29
C ASP A 250 50.66 75.62 -38.82
N GLN A 251 49.73 74.80 -39.31
CA GLN A 251 49.51 74.60 -40.73
C GLN A 251 48.88 75.83 -41.43
N CYS A 252 47.95 76.53 -40.77
CA CYS A 252 47.43 77.83 -41.25
C CYS A 252 48.51 78.91 -41.30
N ARG A 253 49.44 78.93 -40.32
CA ARG A 253 50.56 79.88 -40.27
C ARG A 253 51.62 79.62 -41.34
N ARG A 254 51.87 78.35 -41.71
CA ARG A 254 52.80 78.00 -42.80
C ARG A 254 52.26 78.39 -44.19
N ASN A 255 50.95 78.33 -44.40
CA ASN A 255 50.32 78.75 -45.66
C ASN A 255 50.27 80.28 -45.87
N THR A 256 50.70 81.08 -44.88
CA THR A 256 50.80 82.55 -45.00
C THR A 256 52.20 83.04 -45.40
N ILE A 257 53.18 82.15 -45.51
CA ILE A 257 54.57 82.48 -45.90
C ILE A 257 54.96 81.64 -47.13
N THR A 258 54.31 81.92 -48.26
CA THR A 258 54.88 81.64 -49.59
C THR A 258 55.06 82.99 -50.28
N PRO A 259 56.29 83.41 -50.60
CA PRO A 259 56.52 84.61 -51.37
C PRO A 259 56.04 84.38 -52.81
N VAL A 260 55.41 85.41 -53.36
CA VAL A 260 55.15 85.55 -54.79
C VAL A 260 56.50 85.78 -55.45
N GLU A 261 56.92 84.85 -56.30
CA GLU A 261 57.80 85.09 -57.45
C GLU A 261 57.11 84.58 -58.71
#